data_AF-A0A349ULH0-F1
#
_entry.id   AF-A0A349ULH0-F1
#
_cell.length_a   1.000
_cell.length_b   1.000
_cell.length_c   1.000
_cell.angle_alpha   90.00
_cell.angle_beta   90.00
_cell.angle_gamma   90.00
#
_symmetry.space_group_name_H-M   'P 1'
#
loop_
_entity.id
_entity.type
_entity.pdbx_description
1 polymer ?
#
loop_
_entity_poly.entity_id
_entity_poly.type
_entity_poly.pdbx_seq_one_letter_code
_entity_poly.pdbx_strand_id
1 'polypeptide(L)'
;VIIVGSLGFTIWKFFGGKTGSNTPTEMHFQCLKCKAEFELKPEEIPQPSEQAMYGPESMFIDCPKCGAKQSCLPMVQCPNPDCKKWYLPEATKFYAMNPAAAPTEELKDVCPFCNTDRIQWYREHRPRR
;
A
#
# COMPACT_ATOMS: atom_id res chain seq x y z
N VAL A 1 60.90 -12.35 19.84
CA VAL A 1 59.44 -12.58 19.97
C VAL A 1 58.77 -11.83 18.83
N ILE A 2 58.28 -12.53 17.80
CA ILE A 2 57.56 -11.95 16.67
C ILE A 2 56.18 -12.59 16.69
N ILE A 3 55.15 -11.78 16.90
CA ILE A 3 53.75 -12.22 16.98
C ILE A 3 53.29 -12.49 15.55
N VAL A 4 53.13 -13.78 15.21
CA VAL A 4 52.53 -14.24 13.95
C VAL A 4 51.01 -14.06 14.09
N GLY A 5 50.51 -12.93 13.60
CA GLY A 5 49.07 -12.66 13.50
C GLY A 5 48.46 -13.50 12.38
N SER A 6 47.74 -14.54 12.74
CA SER A 6 46.93 -15.38 11.87
C SER A 6 45.86 -14.55 11.14
N LEU A 7 46.07 -14.31 9.84
CA LEU A 7 45.02 -13.91 8.91
C LEU A 7 44.06 -15.07 8.72
N GLY A 8 43.16 -15.24 9.69
CA GLY A 8 42.00 -16.11 9.61
C GLY A 8 41.02 -15.57 8.58
N PHE A 9 41.08 -16.15 7.38
CA PHE A 9 40.05 -16.10 6.34
C PHE A 9 38.65 -16.30 6.97
N THR A 10 37.92 -15.22 7.17
CA THR A 10 36.49 -15.22 7.51
C THR A 10 35.73 -14.39 6.48
N ILE A 11 36.02 -14.65 5.20
CA ILE A 11 35.20 -14.18 4.08
C ILE A 11 34.19 -15.28 3.76
N TRP A 12 33.16 -15.47 4.60
CA TRP A 12 31.97 -16.23 4.19
C TRP A 12 30.81 -16.09 5.19
N LYS A 13 30.18 -14.90 5.32
CA LYS A 13 28.85 -14.76 5.98
C LYS A 13 28.08 -13.46 5.70
N PHE A 14 28.11 -12.93 4.47
CA PHE A 14 27.21 -11.80 4.13
C PHE A 14 26.50 -11.89 2.77
N PHE A 15 26.47 -13.05 2.11
CA PHE A 15 25.49 -13.35 1.05
C PHE A 15 24.38 -14.25 1.60
N GLY A 16 23.77 -13.81 2.70
CA GLY A 16 22.45 -14.28 3.11
C GLY A 16 21.42 -13.48 2.34
N GLY A 17 21.08 -13.94 1.13
CA GLY A 17 19.98 -13.42 0.32
C GLY A 17 18.66 -13.60 1.07
N LYS A 18 18.31 -12.63 1.91
CA LYS A 18 16.92 -12.35 2.23
C LYS A 18 16.37 -11.56 1.05
N THR A 19 15.67 -12.28 0.18
CA THR A 19 14.66 -11.71 -0.70
C THR A 19 13.63 -11.03 0.22
N GLY A 20 13.92 -9.79 0.61
CA GLY A 20 13.01 -8.95 1.36
C GLY A 20 11.82 -8.70 0.46
N SER A 21 10.69 -9.34 0.76
CA SER A 21 9.41 -8.86 0.27
C SER A 21 9.32 -7.39 0.67
N ASN A 22 9.28 -6.49 -0.31
CA ASN A 22 8.96 -5.07 -0.11
C ASN A 22 7.48 -4.95 0.33
N THR A 23 7.11 -5.52 1.47
CA THR A 23 5.86 -5.22 2.14
C THR A 23 5.96 -3.76 2.60
N PRO A 24 5.04 -2.87 2.20
CA PRO A 24 5.04 -1.49 2.62
C PRO A 24 5.13 -1.41 4.14
N THR A 25 6.10 -0.64 4.65
CA THR A 25 6.33 -0.50 6.09
C THR A 25 5.15 0.19 6.77
N GLU A 26 4.43 1.03 6.02
CA GLU A 26 3.31 1.84 6.46
C GLU A 26 2.26 1.93 5.33
N MET A 27 0.98 1.92 5.70
CA MET A 27 -0.16 2.11 4.79
C MET A 27 -0.88 3.42 5.11
N HIS A 28 -1.22 4.20 4.09
CA HIS A 28 -1.91 5.47 4.24
C HIS A 28 -3.42 5.29 4.10
N PHE A 29 -4.19 5.99 4.92
CA PHE A 29 -5.65 5.96 4.93
C PHE A 29 -6.24 7.37 4.95
N GLN A 30 -7.44 7.51 4.36
CA GLN A 30 -8.23 8.73 4.43
C GLN A 30 -9.64 8.43 4.95
N CYS A 31 -10.09 9.19 5.95
CA CYS A 31 -11.47 9.14 6.43
C CYS A 31 -12.42 9.84 5.47
N LEU A 32 -13.47 9.14 5.00
CA LEU A 32 -14.50 9.71 4.16
C LEU A 32 -15.36 10.76 4.88
N LYS A 33 -15.50 10.67 6.22
CA LYS A 33 -16.33 11.60 7.01
C LYS A 33 -15.60 12.90 7.37
N CYS A 34 -14.47 12.81 8.07
CA CYS A 34 -13.73 14.00 8.54
C CYS A 34 -12.57 14.42 7.63
N LYS A 35 -12.30 13.67 6.54
CA LYS A 35 -11.21 13.91 5.58
C LYS A 35 -9.80 13.84 6.18
N ALA A 36 -9.66 13.40 7.44
CA ALA A 36 -8.37 13.21 8.06
C ALA A 36 -7.59 12.09 7.36
N GLU A 37 -6.30 12.33 7.16
CA GLU A 37 -5.33 11.37 6.65
C GLU A 37 -4.43 10.89 7.80
N PHE A 38 -4.07 9.61 7.77
CA PHE A 38 -3.19 9.00 8.76
C PHE A 38 -2.54 7.74 8.20
N GLU A 39 -1.49 7.30 8.87
CA GLU A 39 -0.71 6.11 8.54
C GLU A 39 -0.94 5.05 9.61
N LEU A 40 -0.97 3.79 9.20
CA LEU A 40 -0.94 2.64 10.09
C LEU A 40 0.11 1.66 9.61
N LYS A 41 0.80 1.02 10.56
CA LYS A 41 1.65 -0.12 10.24
C LYS A 41 0.81 -1.36 9.98
N PRO A 42 1.30 -2.33 9.19
CA PRO A 42 0.60 -3.59 8.92
C PRO A 42 0.07 -4.28 10.19
N GLU A 43 0.78 -4.18 11.31
CA GLU A 43 0.40 -4.81 12.58
C GLU A 43 -0.76 -4.07 13.30
N GLU A 44 -0.98 -2.79 12.98
CA GLU A 44 -2.02 -1.95 13.56
C GLU A 44 -3.34 -1.99 12.77
N ILE A 45 -3.29 -2.51 11.54
CA ILE A 45 -4.47 -2.66 10.70
C ILE A 45 -5.27 -3.85 11.23
N PRO A 46 -6.56 -3.64 11.61
CA PRO A 46 -7.40 -4.72 12.06
C PRO A 46 -7.42 -5.82 10.99
N GLN A 47 -6.96 -7.01 11.35
CA GLN A 47 -7.06 -8.12 10.41
C GLN A 47 -8.54 -8.41 10.19
N PRO A 48 -9.02 -8.42 8.94
CA PRO A 48 -10.37 -8.85 8.67
C PRO A 48 -10.52 -10.28 9.20
N SER A 49 -11.66 -10.58 9.81
CA SER A 49 -12.01 -11.97 10.09
C SER A 49 -11.95 -12.77 8.79
N GLU A 50 -11.75 -14.09 8.86
CA GLU A 50 -11.69 -14.97 7.67
C GLU A 50 -12.89 -14.77 6.72
N GLN A 51 -14.05 -14.41 7.29
CA GLN A 51 -15.28 -14.06 6.56
C GLN A 51 -15.26 -12.64 5.98
N ALA A 52 -14.67 -11.67 6.66
CA ALA A 52 -14.50 -10.31 6.16
C ALA A 52 -13.39 -10.21 5.09
N MET A 53 -12.44 -11.14 5.07
CA MET A 53 -11.29 -11.15 4.15
C MET A 53 -11.69 -11.15 2.67
N TYR A 54 -12.89 -11.66 2.37
CA TYR A 54 -13.48 -11.70 1.02
C TYR A 54 -14.66 -10.74 0.85
N GLY A 55 -14.99 -9.95 1.88
CA GLY A 55 -16.10 -9.02 1.88
C GLY A 55 -15.67 -7.58 1.62
N PRO A 56 -16.58 -6.71 1.15
CA PRO A 56 -16.32 -5.27 0.97
C PRO A 56 -15.96 -4.56 2.29
N GLU A 57 -16.34 -5.14 3.42
CA GLU A 57 -16.02 -4.65 4.76
C GLU A 57 -14.52 -4.75 5.10
N SER A 58 -13.73 -5.58 4.38
CA SER A 58 -12.27 -5.61 4.51
C SER A 58 -11.59 -4.30 4.14
N MET A 59 -12.23 -3.45 3.35
CA MET A 59 -11.63 -2.22 2.83
C MET A 59 -11.75 -1.05 3.81
N PHE A 60 -12.61 -1.16 4.83
CA PHE A 60 -12.92 -0.07 5.74
C PHE A 60 -12.33 -0.30 7.13
N ILE A 61 -11.68 0.74 7.66
CA ILE A 61 -11.26 0.79 9.05
C ILE A 61 -11.92 1.95 9.81
N ASP A 62 -11.84 1.91 11.12
CA ASP A 62 -12.31 2.97 12.00
C ASP A 62 -11.40 4.20 11.93
N CYS A 63 -11.98 5.39 12.01
CA CYS A 63 -11.20 6.62 12.05
C CYS A 63 -10.71 6.91 13.48
N PRO A 64 -9.39 6.91 13.74
CA PRO A 64 -8.86 7.24 15.07
C PRO A 64 -9.01 8.73 15.42
N LYS A 65 -9.25 9.60 14.43
CA LYS A 65 -9.35 11.05 14.61
C LYS A 65 -10.74 11.53 15.00
N CYS A 66 -11.80 10.94 14.44
CA CYS A 66 -13.18 11.35 14.71
C CYS A 66 -14.06 10.24 15.30
N GLY A 67 -13.53 9.02 15.48
CA GLY A 67 -14.26 7.88 16.03
C GLY A 67 -15.27 7.25 15.08
N ALA A 68 -15.38 7.73 13.83
CA ALA A 68 -16.31 7.17 12.86
C ALA A 68 -15.92 5.74 12.47
N LYS A 69 -16.88 4.82 12.68
CA LYS A 69 -16.73 3.40 12.32
C LYS A 69 -16.73 3.19 10.81
N GLN A 70 -15.94 2.22 10.35
CA GLN A 70 -15.87 1.78 8.94
C GLN A 70 -15.91 2.94 7.93
N SER A 71 -15.03 3.93 8.14
CA SER A 71 -15.10 5.20 7.39
C SER A 71 -13.81 5.56 6.68
N CYS A 72 -12.75 4.79 6.89
CA CYS A 72 -11.43 5.07 6.34
C CYS A 72 -11.08 4.06 5.26
N LEU A 73 -10.59 4.55 4.12
CA LEU A 73 -10.20 3.76 2.97
C LEU A 73 -8.68 3.90 2.72
N PRO A 74 -8.03 2.85 2.19
CA PRO A 74 -6.61 2.91 1.86
C PRO A 74 -6.37 3.87 0.70
N MET A 75 -5.30 4.65 0.83
CA MET A 75 -4.77 5.51 -0.22
C MET A 75 -3.67 4.77 -0.98
N VAL A 76 -3.38 5.23 -2.20
CA VAL A 76 -2.26 4.74 -2.99
C VAL A 76 -1.28 5.88 -3.26
N GLN A 77 -0.01 5.52 -3.41
CA GLN A 77 0.99 6.46 -3.87
C GLN A 77 0.92 6.60 -5.40
N CYS A 78 0.97 7.83 -5.90
CA CYS A 78 1.11 8.06 -7.35
C CYS A 78 2.39 7.39 -7.88
N PRO A 79 2.30 6.57 -8.95
CA PRO A 79 3.46 5.86 -9.46
C PRO A 79 4.47 6.80 -10.14
N ASN A 80 4.01 7.93 -10.69
CA ASN A 80 4.84 8.93 -11.32
C ASN A 80 5.94 9.41 -10.35
N PRO A 81 7.23 9.27 -10.70
CA PRO A 81 8.36 9.63 -9.84
C PRO A 81 8.40 11.11 -9.45
N ASP A 82 7.84 11.99 -10.28
CA ASP A 82 7.82 13.43 -10.02
C ASP A 82 6.67 13.85 -9.08
N CYS A 83 5.67 12.99 -8.90
CA CYS A 83 4.50 13.29 -8.07
C CYS A 83 4.60 12.64 -6.69
N LYS A 84 4.64 11.30 -6.63
CA LYS A 84 4.68 10.49 -5.38
C LYS A 84 3.67 10.86 -4.28
N LYS A 85 2.67 11.69 -4.56
CA LYS A 85 1.63 12.07 -3.61
C LYS A 85 0.67 10.91 -3.37
N TRP A 86 0.22 10.79 -2.12
CA TRP A 86 -0.83 9.85 -1.74
C TRP A 86 -2.20 10.41 -2.11
N TYR A 87 -3.06 9.56 -2.66
CA TYR A 87 -4.43 9.94 -2.96
C TYR A 87 -5.36 8.75 -2.77
N LEU A 88 -6.64 9.03 -2.50
CA LEU A 88 -7.68 8.03 -2.45
C LEU A 88 -8.15 7.71 -3.88
N PRO A 89 -7.94 6.49 -4.40
CA PRO A 89 -8.34 6.14 -5.76
C PRO A 89 -9.85 6.17 -5.95
N GLU A 90 -10.29 6.49 -7.16
CA GLU A 90 -11.71 6.58 -7.47
C GLU A 90 -12.34 5.19 -7.50
N ALA A 91 -11.62 4.20 -8.02
CA ALA A 91 -12.04 2.81 -7.97
C ALA A 91 -12.26 2.34 -6.51
N THR A 92 -11.34 2.70 -5.60
CA THR A 92 -11.47 2.35 -4.18
C THR A 92 -12.73 2.94 -3.57
N LYS A 93 -13.04 4.22 -3.82
CA LYS A 93 -14.29 4.84 -3.35
C LYS A 93 -15.52 4.17 -3.96
N PHE A 94 -15.47 3.87 -5.26
CA PHE A 94 -16.60 3.29 -5.97
C PHE A 94 -16.98 1.92 -5.43
N TYR A 95 -16.03 0.99 -5.31
CA TYR A 95 -16.31 -0.36 -4.80
C TYR A 95 -16.65 -0.38 -3.31
N ALA A 96 -16.07 0.56 -2.55
CA ALA A 96 -16.43 0.79 -1.15
C ALA A 96 -17.91 1.18 -0.99
N MET A 97 -18.45 2.00 -1.90
CA MET A 97 -19.86 2.40 -1.88
C MET A 97 -20.79 1.44 -2.62
N ASN A 98 -20.26 0.61 -3.52
CA ASN A 98 -21.01 -0.31 -4.37
C ASN A 98 -20.43 -1.73 -4.28
N PRO A 99 -20.59 -2.42 -3.13
CA PRO A 99 -19.94 -3.70 -2.87
C PRO A 99 -20.37 -4.83 -3.82
N ALA A 100 -21.56 -4.73 -4.41
CA ALA A 100 -22.07 -5.70 -5.39
C ALA A 100 -21.67 -5.36 -6.84
N ALA A 101 -20.99 -4.25 -7.08
CA ALA A 101 -20.57 -3.87 -8.42
C ALA A 101 -19.45 -4.79 -8.91
N ALA A 102 -19.62 -5.34 -10.10
CA ALA A 102 -18.57 -6.07 -10.78
C ALA A 102 -17.41 -5.13 -11.13
N PRO A 103 -16.15 -5.61 -11.15
CA PRO A 103 -15.04 -4.81 -11.61
C PRO A 103 -15.26 -4.34 -13.05
N THR A 104 -15.34 -3.03 -13.28
CA THR A 104 -15.49 -2.44 -14.62
C THR A 104 -14.18 -1.81 -15.07
N GLU A 105 -13.81 -1.99 -16.35
CA GLU A 105 -12.62 -1.34 -16.94
C GLU A 105 -12.76 0.19 -17.06
N GLU A 106 -13.96 0.73 -16.87
CA GLU A 106 -14.26 2.16 -17.07
C GLU A 106 -13.79 3.06 -15.92
N LEU A 107 -13.49 2.49 -14.74
CA LEU A 107 -13.02 3.26 -13.58
C LEU A 107 -11.54 3.60 -13.75
N LYS A 108 -11.28 4.80 -14.27
CA LYS A 108 -9.91 5.34 -14.36
C LYS A 108 -9.45 5.82 -12.99
N ASP A 109 -8.33 5.26 -12.52
CA ASP A 109 -7.64 5.73 -11.31
C ASP A 109 -6.60 6.80 -11.67
N VAL A 110 -7.09 8.01 -11.95
CA VAL A 110 -6.25 9.16 -12.28
C VAL A 110 -5.79 9.87 -11.00
N CYS A 111 -4.48 10.12 -10.90
CA CYS A 111 -3.93 10.90 -9.80
C CYS A 111 -4.41 12.37 -9.89
N PRO A 112 -5.04 12.92 -8.84
CA PRO A 112 -5.61 14.27 -8.88
C PRO A 112 -4.55 15.39 -8.87
N PHE A 113 -3.28 15.06 -8.64
CA PHE A 113 -2.20 16.04 -8.53
C PHE A 113 -1.38 16.23 -9.80
N CYS A 114 -1.25 15.17 -10.60
CA CYS A 114 -0.42 15.18 -11.81
C CYS A 114 -1.12 14.56 -13.03
N ASN A 115 -2.40 14.18 -12.91
CA ASN A 115 -3.21 13.55 -13.96
C ASN A 115 -2.63 12.24 -14.53
N THR A 116 -1.68 11.61 -13.85
CA THR A 116 -1.21 10.27 -14.24
C THR A 116 -2.31 9.24 -14.02
N ASP A 117 -2.73 8.57 -15.10
CA ASP A 117 -3.56 7.36 -15.01
C ASP A 117 -2.71 6.21 -14.45
N ARG A 118 -3.05 5.73 -13.25
CA ARG A 118 -2.28 4.71 -12.55
C ARG A 118 -2.27 3.38 -13.30
N ILE A 119 -3.42 2.99 -13.87
CA ILE A 119 -3.57 1.72 -14.57
C ILE A 119 -2.74 1.75 -15.85
N GLN A 120 -2.86 2.83 -16.62
CA GLN A 120 -2.08 3.02 -17.83
C GLN A 120 -0.58 3.06 -17.54
N TRP A 121 -0.16 3.81 -16.51
CA TRP A 121 1.25 3.90 -16.13
C TRP A 121 1.85 2.52 -15.84
N TYR A 122 1.17 1.68 -15.05
CA TYR A 122 1.64 0.33 -14.78
C TYR A 122 1.59 -0.59 -16.00
N ARG A 123 0.64 -0.43 -16.93
CA ARG A 123 0.61 -1.19 -18.19
C ARG A 123 1.84 -0.87 -19.05
N GLU A 124 2.23 0.40 -19.11
CA GLU A 124 3.38 0.88 -19.91
C GLU A 124 4.74 0.56 -19.26
N HIS A 125 4.80 0.55 -17.92
CA HIS A 125 6.05 0.39 -17.16
C HIS A 125 6.21 -1.01 -16.52
N ARG A 126 5.29 -1.95 -16.77
CA ARG A 126 5.47 -3.34 -16.33
C ARG A 126 6.66 -3.95 -17.08
N PRO A 127 7.64 -4.55 -16.37
CA PRO A 127 8.67 -5.33 -17.04
C PRO A 127 7.99 -6.46 -17.82
N ARG A 128 8.22 -6.52 -19.13
CA ARG A 128 7.81 -7.66 -19.95
C ARG A 128 8.53 -8.88 -19.38
N ARG A 129 7.78 -9.80 -18.79
CA ARG A 129 8.28 -11.13 -18.40
C ARG A 129 8.51 -11.98 -19.64
#